data_AF-A0AAE0UUT5-F1
#
_entry.id   AF-A0AAE0UUT5-F1
#
_cell.length_a   1.000
_cell.length_b   1.000
_cell.length_c   1.000
_cell.angle_alpha   90.00
_cell.angle_beta   90.00
_cell.angle_gamma   90.00
#
_symmetry.space_group_name_H-M   'P 1'
#
loop_
_entity.id
_entity.type
_entity.pdbx_description
1 polymer ?
#
loop_
_entity_poly.entity_id
_entity_poly.type
_entity_poly.pdbx_seq_one_letter_code
_entity_poly.pdbx_strand_id
1 'polypeptide(L)'
;MRLLSKDLRLQDVTLIYVILLTALVVLLVAPYHASSPSLSSPSSPSPDGPSRPSLPYHIPLDPAGQLELFWNISYAKQEVYMELRAKELSHGVLLGMSGPRGTHRR
;
A
#
# COMPACT_ATOMS: atom_id res chain seq x y z
N MET A 1 22.24 -47.61 -19.57
CA MET A 1 21.97 -46.16 -19.56
C MET A 1 23.23 -45.44 -19.11
N ARG A 2 24.03 -44.92 -20.05
CA ARG A 2 25.22 -44.12 -19.78
C ARG A 2 24.87 -42.67 -20.09
N LEU A 3 24.43 -41.92 -19.07
CA LEU A 3 24.22 -40.48 -19.15
C LEU A 3 24.87 -39.83 -17.93
N LEU A 4 26.18 -40.06 -17.79
CA LEU A 4 27.01 -39.32 -16.85
C LEU A 4 27.96 -38.47 -17.67
N SER A 5 27.44 -37.36 -18.19
CA SER A 5 28.20 -36.35 -18.90
C SER A 5 29.25 -35.79 -17.94
N LYS A 6 30.52 -36.06 -18.25
CA LYS A 6 31.71 -35.73 -17.43
C LYS A 6 32.46 -34.52 -17.98
N ASP A 7 31.73 -33.56 -18.55
CA ASP A 7 32.28 -32.32 -19.10
C ASP A 7 31.49 -31.11 -18.59
N LEU A 8 31.36 -30.96 -17.27
CA LEU A 8 30.94 -29.69 -16.69
C LEU A 8 32.11 -28.70 -16.81
N ARG A 9 32.08 -27.89 -17.86
CA ARG A 9 32.97 -26.73 -17.98
C ARG A 9 32.74 -25.85 -16.76
N LEU A 10 33.80 -25.35 -16.13
CA LEU A 10 33.69 -24.44 -14.99
C LEU A 10 32.76 -23.25 -15.30
N GLN A 11 32.77 -22.81 -16.57
CA GLN A 11 31.86 -21.80 -17.12
C GLN A 11 30.38 -22.19 -17.00
N ASP A 12 29.99 -23.43 -17.30
CA ASP A 12 28.61 -23.91 -17.17
C ASP A 12 28.17 -23.93 -15.70
N VAL A 13 29.06 -24.36 -14.81
CA VAL A 13 28.80 -24.35 -13.36
C VAL A 13 28.60 -22.91 -12.89
N THR A 14 29.47 -21.99 -13.28
CA THR A 14 29.34 -20.56 -12.97
C THR A 14 28.04 -19.99 -13.51
N LEU A 15 27.67 -20.31 -14.75
CA LEU A 15 26.44 -19.83 -15.37
C LEU A 15 25.19 -20.32 -14.61
N ILE A 16 25.16 -21.60 -14.23
CA ILE A 16 24.06 -22.17 -13.44
C ILE A 16 23.93 -21.46 -12.08
N TYR A 17 25.05 -21.25 -11.38
CA TYR A 17 25.03 -20.54 -10.10
C TYR A 17 24.61 -19.08 -10.24
N VAL A 18 25.06 -18.37 -11.28
CA VAL A 18 24.66 -16.97 -11.54
C VAL A 18 23.17 -16.86 -11.87
N ILE A 19 22.63 -17.76 -12.70
CA ILE A 19 21.19 -17.79 -13.01
C ILE A 19 20.38 -18.08 -11.74
N LEU A 20 20.82 -19.06 -10.94
CA LEU A 20 20.15 -19.42 -9.69
C LEU A 20 20.17 -18.24 -8.68
N LEU A 21 21.32 -17.57 -8.53
CA LEU A 21 21.45 -16.40 -7.66
C LEU A 21 20.57 -15.25 -8.16
N THR A 22 20.54 -15.00 -9.47
CA THR A 22 19.71 -13.95 -10.07
C THR A 22 18.23 -14.23 -9.83
N ALA A 23 17.79 -15.47 -10.08
CA ALA A 23 16.42 -15.89 -9.81
C ALA A 23 16.05 -15.73 -8.32
N LEU A 24 16.96 -16.10 -7.41
CA LEU A 24 16.77 -15.94 -5.97
C LEU A 24 16.62 -14.47 -5.58
N VAL A 25 17.48 -13.58 -6.09
CA VAL A 25 17.41 -12.14 -5.81
C VAL A 25 16.11 -11.55 -6.35
N VAL A 26 15.70 -11.90 -7.57
CA VAL A 26 14.42 -11.43 -8.16
C VAL A 26 13.23 -11.95 -7.34
N LEU A 27 13.24 -13.21 -6.92
CA LEU A 27 12.20 -13.78 -6.07
C LEU A 27 12.17 -13.11 -4.69
N LEU A 28 13.32 -12.68 -4.17
CA LEU A 28 13.38 -11.93 -2.92
C LEU A 28 12.80 -10.53 -3.10
N VAL A 29 13.17 -9.83 -4.17
CA VAL A 29 12.85 -8.42 -4.42
C VAL A 29 11.41 -8.22 -4.92
N ALA A 30 10.91 -9.10 -5.80
CA ALA A 30 9.59 -8.96 -6.41
C ALA A 30 8.41 -8.86 -5.41
N PRO A 31 8.36 -9.65 -4.32
CA PRO A 31 7.33 -9.52 -3.29
C PRO A 31 7.37 -8.17 -2.55
N TYR A 32 8.56 -7.57 -2.36
CA TYR A 32 8.65 -6.24 -1.75
C TYR A 32 8.06 -5.16 -2.65
N HIS A 33 8.16 -5.31 -3.97
CA HIS A 33 7.46 -4.43 -4.91
C HIS A 33 5.96 -4.76 -5.05
N ALA A 34 5.53 -5.98 -4.70
CA ALA A 34 4.13 -6.41 -4.76
C ALA A 34 3.26 -5.91 -3.59
N SER A 35 3.80 -5.09 -2.69
CA SER A 35 3.02 -4.36 -1.67
C SER A 35 2.22 -3.20 -2.30
N SER A 36 1.46 -3.49 -3.34
CA SER A 36 0.30 -2.73 -3.79
C SER A 36 -0.80 -3.75 -4.07
N PRO A 37 -1.58 -4.17 -3.07
CA PRO A 37 -2.72 -5.03 -3.28
C PRO A 37 -3.83 -4.21 -3.99
N SER A 38 -3.70 -4.02 -5.29
CA SER A 38 -4.80 -3.59 -6.15
C SER A 38 -5.68 -4.81 -6.45
N LEU A 39 -6.38 -5.30 -5.42
CA LEU A 39 -7.59 -6.10 -5.63
C LEU A 39 -8.78 -5.15 -5.52
N SER A 40 -9.21 -4.58 -6.65
CA SER A 40 -10.62 -4.47 -7.04
C SER A 40 -10.82 -3.57 -8.26
N SER A 41 -11.56 -4.14 -9.22
CA SER A 41 -12.39 -3.48 -10.24
C SER A 41 -11.76 -3.07 -11.59
N PRO A 42 -12.31 -3.59 -12.72
CA PRO A 42 -12.01 -3.06 -14.04
C PRO A 42 -12.85 -1.81 -14.26
N SER A 43 -12.32 -0.64 -13.91
CA SER A 43 -12.88 0.62 -14.38
C SER A 43 -11.76 1.59 -14.75
N SER A 44 -11.46 1.58 -16.05
CA SER A 44 -10.79 2.63 -16.83
C SER A 44 -9.29 2.86 -16.58
N PRO A 45 -8.43 2.79 -17.62
CA PRO A 45 -7.07 3.29 -17.53
C PRO A 45 -7.12 4.82 -17.63
N SER A 46 -6.98 5.52 -16.50
CA SER A 46 -6.53 6.93 -16.55
C SER A 46 -5.01 6.93 -16.45
N PRO A 47 -4.28 7.43 -17.46
CA PRO A 47 -2.89 7.78 -17.30
C PRO A 47 -2.82 9.07 -16.47
N ASP A 48 -1.72 9.24 -15.74
CA ASP A 48 -1.33 10.48 -15.05
C ASP A 48 -1.88 10.70 -13.64
N GLY A 49 -1.11 10.22 -12.66
CA GLY A 49 -1.14 10.70 -11.27
C GLY A 49 -0.65 9.64 -10.28
N PRO A 50 0.08 10.01 -9.21
CA PRO A 50 0.37 9.07 -8.14
C PRO A 50 -0.96 8.55 -7.63
N SER A 51 -1.17 7.25 -7.73
CA SER A 51 -2.39 6.56 -7.33
C SER A 51 -2.68 6.91 -5.87
N ARG A 52 -3.59 7.89 -5.68
CA ARG A 52 -4.04 8.24 -4.33
C ARG A 52 -4.59 6.96 -3.71
N PRO A 53 -4.17 6.61 -2.49
CA PRO A 53 -4.73 5.45 -1.82
C PRO A 53 -6.25 5.58 -1.81
N SER A 54 -6.97 4.48 -2.06
CA SER A 54 -8.42 4.51 -1.83
C SER A 54 -8.64 4.64 -0.32
N LEU A 55 -9.46 5.60 0.10
CA LEU A 55 -9.86 5.79 1.49
C LEU A 55 -11.30 5.27 1.63
N PRO A 56 -11.49 4.01 2.09
CA PRO A 56 -12.80 3.35 2.08
C PRO A 56 -13.76 3.92 3.13
N TYR A 57 -13.23 4.47 4.23
CA TYR A 57 -14.03 5.04 5.30
C TYR A 57 -14.19 6.54 5.08
N HIS A 58 -15.42 7.02 5.23
CA HIS A 58 -15.73 8.44 5.12
C HIS A 58 -16.85 8.83 6.08
N ILE A 59 -16.80 10.06 6.58
CA ILE A 59 -17.86 10.62 7.41
C ILE A 59 -17.98 12.14 7.18
N PRO A 60 -19.19 12.71 7.11
CA PRO A 60 -19.37 14.15 7.16
C PRO A 60 -19.06 14.67 8.57
N LEU A 61 -18.31 15.76 8.66
CA LEU A 61 -17.95 16.43 9.92
C LEU A 61 -18.91 17.59 10.24
N ASP A 62 -19.70 18.04 9.28
CA ASP A 62 -20.67 19.11 9.44
C ASP A 62 -22.08 18.67 8.99
N PRO A 63 -23.15 19.22 9.58
CA PRO A 63 -24.53 18.90 9.17
C PRO A 63 -24.84 19.29 7.72
N ALA A 64 -24.11 20.25 7.15
CA ALA A 64 -24.31 20.72 5.78
C ALA A 64 -23.57 19.90 4.73
N GLY A 65 -22.75 18.91 5.14
CA GLY A 65 -21.99 18.04 4.25
C GLY A 65 -20.95 18.78 3.41
N GLN A 66 -20.47 19.94 3.89
CA GLN A 66 -19.43 20.71 3.22
C GLN A 66 -18.03 20.26 3.63
N LEU A 67 -17.90 19.51 4.72
CA LEU A 67 -16.65 19.02 5.28
C LEU A 67 -16.73 17.50 5.46
N GLU A 68 -15.98 16.78 4.64
CA GLU A 68 -15.91 15.32 4.67
C GLU A 68 -14.52 14.84 5.10
N LEU A 69 -14.49 13.92 6.06
CA LEU A 69 -13.27 13.24 6.48
C LEU A 69 -13.24 11.84 5.89
N PHE A 70 -12.20 11.55 5.13
CA PHE A 70 -11.89 10.23 4.60
C PHE A 70 -10.72 9.64 5.38
N TRP A 71 -10.71 8.33 5.61
CA TRP A 71 -9.54 7.66 6.16
C TRP A 71 -9.36 6.22 5.70
N ASN A 72 -8.13 5.73 5.86
CA ASN A 72 -7.75 4.33 5.71
C ASN A 72 -6.77 3.94 6.83
N ILE A 73 -6.80 2.68 7.25
CA ILE A 73 -5.96 2.14 8.32
C ILE A 73 -5.04 1.08 7.73
N SER A 74 -3.73 1.32 7.80
CA SER A 74 -2.74 0.31 7.49
C SER A 74 -2.32 -0.41 8.77
N TYR A 75 -2.89 -1.58 9.02
CA TYR A 75 -2.52 -2.40 10.18
C TYR A 75 -1.07 -2.88 10.12
N ALA A 76 -0.53 -3.13 8.91
CA ALA A 76 0.85 -3.56 8.72
C ALA A 76 1.86 -2.47 9.12
N LYS A 77 1.56 -1.20 8.80
CA LYS A 77 2.42 -0.05 9.12
C LYS A 77 2.05 0.64 10.43
N GLN A 78 0.93 0.26 11.04
CA GLN A 78 0.35 0.95 12.20
C GLN A 78 0.10 2.45 11.94
N GLU A 79 -0.33 2.78 10.73
CA GLU A 79 -0.57 4.16 10.28
C GLU A 79 -2.04 4.38 9.91
N VAL A 80 -2.53 5.60 10.14
CA VAL A 80 -3.84 6.04 9.69
C VAL A 80 -3.65 7.16 8.67
N TYR A 81 -4.11 6.93 7.44
CA TYR A 81 -4.12 7.93 6.38
C TYR A 81 -5.44 8.69 6.47
N MET A 82 -5.37 10.01 6.58
CA MET A 82 -6.54 10.87 6.66
C MET A 82 -6.51 11.89 5.52
N GLU A 83 -7.66 12.12 4.89
CA GLU A 83 -7.86 13.18 3.90
C GLU A 83 -9.10 13.98 4.30
N LEU A 84 -8.94 15.30 4.42
CA LEU A 84 -10.03 16.22 4.73
C LEU A 84 -10.43 16.97 3.46
N ARG A 85 -11.69 16.82 3.04
CA ARG A 85 -12.25 17.50 1.86
C ARG A 85 -13.24 18.56 2.32
N ALA A 86 -12.92 19.82 2.02
CA ALA A 86 -13.82 20.94 2.22
C ALA A 86 -14.32 21.42 0.86
N LYS A 87 -15.65 21.43 0.67
CA LYS A 87 -16.27 21.90 -0.56
C LYS A 87 -16.21 23.43 -0.68
N GLU A 88 -16.40 24.12 0.44
CA GLU A 88 -16.31 25.58 0.52
C GLU A 88 -15.68 25.97 1.87
N LEU A 89 -14.56 26.70 1.82
CA LEU A 89 -13.76 27.02 3.01
C LEU A 89 -13.83 28.53 3.28
N SER A 90 -14.86 28.97 4.01
CA SER A 90 -15.05 30.39 4.33
C SER A 90 -14.16 30.86 5.50
N HIS A 91 -13.71 29.94 6.35
CA HIS A 91 -12.85 30.20 7.52
C HIS A 91 -11.80 29.08 7.66
N GLY A 92 -10.84 29.24 8.58
CA GLY A 92 -9.89 28.18 8.91
C GLY A 92 -10.56 26.95 9.54
N VAL A 93 -10.03 25.76 9.25
CA VAL A 93 -10.53 24.49 9.79
C VAL A 93 -9.47 23.88 10.73
N LEU A 94 -9.91 23.46 11.92
CA LEU A 94 -9.09 22.75 12.89
C LEU A 94 -9.69 21.35 13.11
N LEU A 95 -8.89 20.32 12.87
CA LEU A 95 -9.24 18.92 13.11
C LEU A 95 -8.42 18.38 14.28
N GLY A 96 -9.06 17.65 15.20
CA GLY A 96 -8.38 17.03 16.33
C GLY A 96 -9.20 15.89 16.93
N MET A 97 -8.53 15.04 17.70
CA MET A 97 -9.15 13.95 18.45
C MET A 97 -8.98 14.21 19.94
N SER A 98 -10.08 14.25 20.69
CA SER A 98 -10.03 14.32 22.15
C SER A 98 -10.01 12.91 22.74
N GLY A 99 -9.34 12.75 23.89
CA GLY A 99 -9.42 11.51 24.65
C GLY A 99 -10.86 11.16 25.05
N PRO A 100 -11.16 9.88 25.31
CA PRO A 100 -12.47 9.49 25.79
C PRO A 100 -12.77 10.24 27.09
N ARG A 101 -13.91 10.92 27.12
CA ARG A 101 -14.38 11.63 28.32
C ARG A 101 -14.60 10.57 29.40
N GLY A 102 -13.68 10.51 30.37
CA GLY A 102 -13.75 9.56 31.47
C GLY A 102 -15.11 9.69 32.16
N THR A 103 -15.94 8.66 32.04
CA THR A 103 -17.12 8.48 32.87
C THR A 103 -16.63 8.19 34.28
N HIS A 104 -16.31 9.25 35.02
CA HIS A 104 -16.06 9.17 36.46
C HIS A 104 -17.42 9.00 37.15
N ARG A 105 -18.07 7.83 36.97
CA ARG A 105 -19.15 7.40 37.85
C ARG A 105 -18.51 6.91 39.13
N ARG A 106 -18.50 7.78 40.14
CA ARG A 106 -18.42 7.36 41.55
C ARG A 106 -19.75 6.73 41.96
#